data_AF-A0A925FCI2-F1
#
_entry.id   AF-A0A925FCI2-F1
#
_cell.length_a   1.000
_cell.length_b   1.000
_cell.length_c   1.000
_cell.angle_alpha   90.00
_cell.angle_beta   90.00
_cell.angle_gamma   90.00
#
_symmetry.space_group_name_H-M   'P 1'
#
loop_
_entity.id
_entity.type
_entity.pdbx_description
1 polymer ?
#
loop_
_entity_poly.entity_id
_entity_poly.type
_entity_poly.pdbx_seq_one_letter_code
_entity_poly.pdbx_strand_id
1 'polypeptide(L)'
;MTTLAAIEREVRAMAAHIRADADLLPTFGRTRDSAYPHIEVNEAGMHWVVVERGQELERATFQDLGGLLERVLNSITFSMALAWELRHRRAGQDNRRLMFARQLELLRDLSPLWAEREMVAQAETLARHPYDDASEARVRLTTRLRRAGQSDEEAWRNACA
;
A
#
# COMPACT_ATOMS: atom_id res chain seq x y z
N MET A 1 14.85 -15.10 -21.44
CA MET A 1 13.79 -14.09 -21.36
C MET A 1 12.75 -14.58 -20.37
N THR A 2 12.46 -13.82 -19.30
CA THR A 2 11.45 -14.21 -18.31
C THR A 2 10.07 -14.13 -18.96
N THR A 3 9.29 -15.22 -18.91
CA THR A 3 7.95 -15.24 -19.49
C THR A 3 6.91 -14.78 -18.47
N LEU A 4 5.78 -14.23 -18.95
CA LEU A 4 4.68 -13.82 -18.08
C LEU A 4 4.18 -14.99 -17.19
N ALA A 5 4.11 -16.20 -17.73
CA ALA A 5 3.71 -17.40 -16.99
C ALA A 5 4.72 -17.78 -15.89
N ALA A 6 6.02 -17.57 -16.13
CA ALA A 6 7.04 -17.77 -15.10
C ALA A 6 6.88 -16.75 -13.97
N ILE A 7 6.68 -15.47 -14.30
CA ILE A 7 6.44 -14.41 -13.32
C ILE A 7 5.20 -14.73 -12.49
N GLU A 8 4.09 -15.10 -13.13
CA GLU A 8 2.85 -15.44 -12.44
C GLU A 8 3.06 -16.59 -11.44
N ARG A 9 3.80 -17.63 -11.83
CA ARG A 9 4.12 -18.75 -10.94
C ARG A 9 4.93 -18.30 -9.73
N GLU A 10 5.97 -17.49 -9.92
CA GLU A 10 6.81 -17.02 -8.80
C GLU A 10 6.03 -16.09 -7.86
N VAL A 11 5.24 -15.15 -8.40
CA VAL A 11 4.37 -14.27 -7.60
C VAL A 11 3.40 -15.11 -6.77
N ARG A 12 2.75 -16.11 -7.36
CA ARG A 12 1.83 -17.01 -6.66
C ARG A 12 2.53 -17.81 -5.56
N ALA A 13 3.73 -18.32 -5.82
CA ALA A 13 4.50 -19.07 -4.83
C ALA A 13 4.86 -18.21 -3.61
N MET A 14 5.37 -16.99 -3.83
CA MET A 14 5.73 -16.07 -2.75
C MET A 14 4.48 -15.56 -2.01
N ALA A 15 3.41 -15.23 -2.73
CA ALA A 15 2.15 -14.80 -2.13
C ALA A 15 1.54 -15.91 -1.25
N ALA A 16 1.61 -17.17 -1.67
CA ALA A 16 1.16 -18.30 -0.89
C ALA A 16 1.97 -18.48 0.41
N HIS A 17 3.28 -18.19 0.39
CA HIS A 17 4.14 -18.26 1.57
C HIS A 17 3.65 -17.35 2.71
N ILE A 18 3.22 -16.13 2.38
CA ILE A 18 2.63 -15.19 3.35
C ILE A 18 1.12 -15.36 3.54
N ARG A 19 0.49 -16.34 2.86
CA ARG A 19 -0.96 -16.58 2.86
C ARG A 19 -1.76 -15.37 2.37
N ALA A 20 -1.28 -14.71 1.32
CA ALA A 20 -2.03 -13.66 0.66
C ALA A 20 -3.22 -14.24 -0.11
N ASP A 21 -4.35 -13.54 -0.06
CA ASP A 21 -5.53 -13.90 -0.84
C ASP A 21 -5.29 -13.67 -2.34
N ALA A 22 -5.87 -14.52 -3.18
CA ALA A 22 -5.61 -14.53 -4.62
C ALA A 22 -6.08 -13.25 -5.33
N ASP A 23 -7.01 -12.51 -4.74
CA ASP A 23 -7.55 -11.23 -5.24
C ASP A 23 -6.63 -10.04 -4.97
N LEU A 24 -5.57 -10.21 -4.17
CA LEU A 24 -4.54 -9.20 -3.96
C LEU A 24 -3.43 -9.24 -5.02
N LEU A 25 -3.31 -10.33 -5.78
CA LEU A 25 -2.28 -10.47 -6.81
C LEU A 25 -2.61 -9.58 -8.02
N PRO A 26 -1.61 -9.02 -8.71
CA PRO A 26 -1.86 -8.33 -9.97
C PRO A 26 -2.46 -9.29 -11.00
N THR A 27 -3.17 -8.76 -12.00
CA THR A 27 -3.49 -9.55 -13.19
C THR A 27 -2.26 -9.69 -14.08
N PHE A 28 -2.22 -10.72 -14.92
CA PHE A 28 -1.10 -10.99 -15.81
C PHE A 28 -1.57 -10.84 -17.27
N GLY A 29 -0.93 -9.93 -18.01
CA GLY A 29 -1.14 -9.69 -19.44
C GLY A 29 -2.44 -8.95 -19.80
N ARG A 30 -3.23 -8.52 -18.82
CA ARG A 30 -4.45 -7.75 -19.03
C ARG A 30 -4.72 -6.81 -17.86
N THR A 31 -5.28 -5.64 -18.15
CA THR A 31 -5.76 -4.74 -17.11
C THR A 31 -7.16 -5.14 -16.63
N ARG A 32 -7.45 -4.90 -15.34
CA ARG A 32 -8.81 -4.89 -14.78
C ARG A 32 -9.35 -3.46 -14.61
N ASP A 33 -8.55 -2.45 -14.96
CA ASP A 33 -8.82 -1.04 -14.67
C ASP A 33 -9.01 -0.82 -13.15
N SER A 34 -9.61 0.30 -12.74
CA SER A 34 -9.92 0.66 -11.35
C SER A 34 -8.69 0.71 -10.43
N ALA A 35 -7.58 1.22 -10.96
CA ALA A 35 -6.28 1.25 -10.31
C ALA A 35 -5.77 -0.12 -9.84
N TYR A 36 -6.28 -1.21 -10.43
CA TYR A 36 -5.82 -2.55 -10.14
C TYR A 36 -4.58 -2.87 -10.99
N PRO A 37 -3.47 -3.28 -10.37
CA PRO A 37 -2.22 -3.46 -11.08
C PRO A 37 -2.24 -4.69 -11.97
N HIS A 38 -1.52 -4.61 -13.08
CA HIS A 38 -1.24 -5.75 -13.94
C HIS A 38 0.22 -5.80 -14.40
N ILE A 39 0.65 -7.01 -14.77
CA ILE A 39 2.00 -7.25 -15.28
C ILE A 39 1.97 -7.43 -16.79
N GLU A 40 2.87 -6.74 -17.48
CA GLU A 40 3.15 -6.93 -18.91
C GLU A 40 4.61 -7.34 -19.12
N VAL A 41 4.90 -8.04 -20.22
CA VAL A 41 6.26 -8.38 -20.63
C VAL A 41 6.42 -8.11 -22.11
N ASN A 42 7.48 -7.39 -22.49
CA ASN A 42 7.87 -7.18 -23.89
C ASN A 42 9.40 -7.13 -24.00
N GLU A 43 9.92 -6.72 -25.16
CA GLU A 43 11.36 -6.63 -25.43
C GLU A 43 12.11 -5.66 -24.51
N ALA A 44 11.43 -4.63 -23.98
CA ALA A 44 12.00 -3.65 -23.06
C ALA A 44 12.07 -4.15 -21.61
N GLY A 45 11.41 -5.25 -21.26
CA GLY A 45 11.50 -5.88 -19.95
C GLY A 45 10.13 -6.25 -19.36
N MET A 46 10.07 -6.22 -18.03
CA MET A 46 8.88 -6.56 -17.26
C MET A 46 8.26 -5.28 -16.70
N HIS A 47 6.95 -5.11 -16.83
CA HIS A 47 6.27 -3.88 -16.45
C HIS A 47 5.25 -4.13 -15.36
N TRP A 48 5.32 -3.33 -14.30
CA TRP A 48 4.20 -3.08 -13.40
C TRP A 48 3.40 -1.91 -13.95
N VAL A 49 2.11 -2.11 -14.21
CA VAL A 49 1.24 -1.11 -14.82
C VAL A 49 -0.02 -0.93 -13.98
N VAL A 50 -0.44 0.31 -13.78
CA VAL A 50 -1.69 0.67 -13.09
C VAL A 50 -2.53 1.53 -14.01
N VAL A 51 -3.79 1.15 -14.22
CA VAL A 51 -4.74 1.86 -15.09
C VAL A 51 -5.99 2.22 -14.29
N GLU A 52 -6.46 3.46 -14.41
CA GLU A 52 -7.73 3.91 -13.88
C GLU A 52 -8.52 4.72 -14.94
N ARG A 53 -9.78 4.35 -15.15
CA ARG A 53 -10.71 4.95 -16.13
C ARG A 53 -10.10 4.98 -17.54
N GLY A 54 -9.46 3.88 -17.93
CA GLY A 54 -8.77 3.74 -19.21
C GLY A 54 -7.48 4.55 -19.35
N GLN A 55 -7.01 5.22 -18.29
CA GLN A 55 -5.76 5.99 -18.31
C GLN A 55 -4.68 5.28 -17.50
N GLU A 56 -3.50 5.13 -18.07
CA GLU A 56 -2.33 4.63 -17.35
C GLU A 56 -1.90 5.68 -16.31
N LEU A 57 -2.02 5.31 -15.03
CA LEU A 57 -1.59 6.14 -13.91
C LEU A 57 -0.11 5.93 -13.59
N GLU A 58 0.38 4.71 -13.80
CA GLU A 58 1.74 4.32 -13.47
C GLU A 58 2.26 3.22 -14.39
N ARG A 59 3.53 3.33 -14.76
CA ARG A 59 4.34 2.26 -15.32
C ARG A 59 5.74 2.27 -14.72
N ALA A 60 6.14 1.13 -14.17
CA ALA A 60 7.51 0.88 -13.75
C ALA A 60 8.07 -0.31 -14.52
N THR A 61 9.25 -0.14 -15.12
CA THR A 61 9.92 -1.16 -15.94
C THR A 61 11.11 -1.74 -15.19
N PHE A 62 11.21 -3.07 -15.18
CA PHE A 62 12.24 -3.83 -14.47
C PHE A 62 13.01 -4.71 -15.46
N GLN A 63 14.34 -4.72 -15.29
CA GLN A 63 15.26 -5.54 -16.09
C GLN A 63 15.57 -6.89 -15.43
N ASP A 64 15.37 -6.98 -14.11
CA ASP A 64 15.55 -8.20 -13.33
C ASP A 64 14.26 -8.60 -12.61
N LEU A 65 14.09 -9.90 -12.43
CA LEU A 65 12.89 -10.45 -11.80
C LEU A 65 12.79 -10.06 -10.31
N GLY A 66 13.93 -9.89 -9.64
CA GLY A 66 13.98 -9.55 -8.21
C GLY A 66 13.31 -8.20 -7.92
N GLY A 67 13.64 -7.16 -8.68
CA GLY A 67 13.04 -5.84 -8.54
C GLY A 67 11.53 -5.83 -8.83
N LEU A 68 11.08 -6.59 -9.84
CA LEU A 68 9.65 -6.74 -10.10
C LEU A 68 8.93 -7.45 -8.95
N LEU A 69 9.50 -8.55 -8.44
CA LEU A 69 8.92 -9.29 -7.32
C LEU A 69 8.86 -8.41 -6.07
N GLU A 70 9.91 -7.67 -5.76
CA GLU A 70 9.91 -6.70 -4.65
C GLU A 70 8.76 -5.69 -4.81
N ARG A 71 8.56 -5.11 -6.00
CA ARG A 71 7.45 -4.19 -6.28
C ARG A 71 6.08 -4.82 -6.04
N VAL A 72 5.87 -6.03 -6.56
CA VAL A 72 4.60 -6.76 -6.46
C VAL A 72 4.30 -7.14 -5.01
N LEU A 73 5.28 -7.75 -4.32
CA LEU A 73 5.10 -8.24 -2.96
C LEU A 73 5.00 -7.08 -1.96
N ASN A 74 5.65 -5.94 -2.21
CA ASN A 74 5.43 -4.72 -1.42
C ASN A 74 3.96 -4.26 -1.48
N SER A 75 3.36 -4.23 -2.68
CA SER A 75 1.94 -3.86 -2.85
C SER A 75 0.98 -4.85 -2.19
N ILE A 76 1.25 -6.16 -2.30
CA ILE A 76 0.45 -7.21 -1.66
C ILE A 76 0.53 -7.09 -0.13
N THR A 77 1.74 -6.99 0.42
CA THR A 77 1.96 -6.90 1.87
C THR A 77 1.38 -5.62 2.47
N PHE A 78 1.41 -4.50 1.76
CA PHE A 78 0.72 -3.27 2.15
C PHE A 78 -0.79 -3.50 2.30
N SER A 79 -1.42 -4.11 1.30
CA SER A 79 -2.87 -4.39 1.31
C SER A 79 -3.26 -5.33 2.45
N MET A 80 -2.46 -6.37 2.69
CA MET A 80 -2.64 -7.29 3.82
C MET A 80 -2.49 -6.59 5.17
N ALA A 81 -1.49 -5.72 5.29
CA ALA A 81 -1.24 -4.96 6.50
C ALA A 81 -2.35 -3.97 6.81
N LEU A 82 -2.92 -3.31 5.79
CA LEU A 82 -4.08 -2.44 5.93
C LEU A 82 -5.31 -3.22 6.40
N ALA A 83 -5.59 -4.38 5.78
CA ALA A 83 -6.70 -5.24 6.19
C ALA A 83 -6.52 -5.75 7.63
N TRP A 84 -5.28 -6.05 8.04
CA TRP A 84 -4.96 -6.42 9.41
C TRP A 84 -5.19 -5.26 10.38
N GLU A 85 -4.71 -4.05 10.04
CA GLU A 85 -4.93 -2.86 10.86
C GLU A 85 -6.42 -2.62 11.09
N LEU A 86 -7.25 -2.68 10.05
CA LEU A 86 -8.70 -2.50 10.16
C LEU A 86 -9.35 -3.43 11.18
N ARG A 87 -8.87 -4.68 11.29
CA ARG A 87 -9.39 -5.68 12.25
C ARG A 87 -8.83 -5.51 13.66
N HIS A 88 -7.72 -4.81 13.83
CA HIS A 88 -7.02 -4.64 15.11
C HIS A 88 -6.92 -3.17 15.54
N ARG A 89 -7.73 -2.30 14.91
CA ARG A 89 -7.65 -0.86 15.05
C ARG A 89 -7.79 -0.45 16.50
N ARG A 90 -6.88 0.42 16.93
CA ARG A 90 -6.91 1.05 18.25
C ARG A 90 -7.44 2.47 18.08
N ALA A 91 -8.56 2.78 18.74
CA ALA A 91 -9.15 4.11 18.67
C ALA A 91 -8.15 5.17 19.18
N GLY A 92 -8.11 6.32 18.51
CA GLY A 92 -7.17 7.41 18.82
C GLY A 92 -5.70 7.08 18.53
N GLN A 93 -5.41 6.07 17.70
CA GLN A 93 -4.07 5.76 17.23
C GLN A 93 -3.99 5.92 15.71
N ASP A 94 -2.93 6.54 15.22
CA ASP A 94 -2.61 6.59 13.79
C ASP A 94 -2.48 5.17 13.23
N ASN A 95 -3.30 4.85 12.24
CA ASN A 95 -3.39 3.52 11.66
C ASN A 95 -2.04 3.02 11.13
N ARG A 96 -1.17 3.93 10.65
CA ARG A 96 0.12 3.60 10.09
C ARG A 96 1.02 2.90 11.09
N ARG A 97 0.86 3.14 12.40
CA ARG A 97 1.66 2.45 13.43
C ARG A 97 1.49 0.93 13.38
N LEU A 98 0.24 0.48 13.28
CA LEU A 98 -0.11 -0.94 13.21
C LEU A 98 0.15 -1.50 11.80
N MET A 99 -0.24 -0.75 10.77
CA MET A 99 -0.07 -1.15 9.38
C MET A 99 1.40 -1.31 8.99
N PHE A 100 2.25 -0.31 9.25
CA PHE A 100 3.68 -0.36 8.90
C PHE A 100 4.40 -1.50 9.59
N ALA A 101 4.18 -1.67 10.90
CA ALA A 101 4.73 -2.80 11.65
C ALA A 101 4.34 -4.14 11.00
N ARG A 102 3.05 -4.31 10.65
CA ARG A 102 2.58 -5.55 10.04
C ARG A 102 3.15 -5.79 8.64
N GLN A 103 3.30 -4.74 7.83
CA GLN A 103 3.91 -4.86 6.51
C GLN A 103 5.37 -5.29 6.60
N LEU A 104 6.14 -4.72 7.54
CA LEU A 104 7.54 -5.10 7.77
C LEU A 104 7.69 -6.55 8.26
N GLU A 105 6.77 -7.05 9.09
CA GLU A 105 6.74 -8.46 9.46
C GLU A 105 6.59 -9.36 8.23
N LEU A 106 5.58 -9.09 7.39
CA LEU A 106 5.31 -9.88 6.19
C LEU A 106 6.47 -9.83 5.18
N LEU A 107 7.08 -8.65 4.99
CA LEU A 107 8.24 -8.50 4.12
C LEU A 107 9.46 -9.22 4.68
N ARG A 108 9.67 -9.22 6.00
CA ARG A 108 10.82 -9.90 6.62
C ARG A 108 10.73 -11.41 6.46
N ASP A 109 9.52 -11.97 6.47
CA ASP A 109 9.28 -13.39 6.16
C ASP A 109 9.63 -13.73 4.70
N LEU A 110 9.46 -12.79 3.76
CA LEU A 110 9.81 -12.98 2.35
C LEU A 110 11.30 -12.72 2.05
N SER A 111 11.83 -11.61 2.58
CA SER A 111 13.17 -11.10 2.32
C SER A 111 13.54 -10.02 3.34
N PRO A 112 14.53 -10.28 4.23
CA PRO A 112 15.01 -9.26 5.16
C PRO A 112 15.47 -7.97 4.49
N LEU A 113 16.09 -8.07 3.30
CA LEU A 113 16.53 -6.92 2.52
C LEU A 113 15.36 -6.03 2.07
N TRP A 114 14.24 -6.63 1.63
CA TRP A 114 13.06 -5.88 1.23
C TRP A 114 12.40 -5.19 2.43
N ALA A 115 12.38 -5.85 3.58
CA ALA A 115 11.90 -5.25 4.83
C ALA A 115 12.76 -4.06 5.26
N GLU A 116 14.09 -4.14 5.13
CA GLU A 116 14.99 -3.02 5.45
C GLU A 116 14.75 -1.82 4.53
N ARG A 117 14.59 -2.04 3.22
CA ARG A 117 14.27 -0.96 2.26
C ARG A 117 12.93 -0.31 2.55
N GLU A 118 11.90 -1.12 2.83
CA GLU A 118 10.58 -0.60 3.18
C GLU A 118 10.62 0.17 4.50
N MET A 119 11.40 -0.27 5.49
CA MET A 119 11.56 0.44 6.75
C MET A 119 12.15 1.85 6.53
N VAL A 120 13.13 1.99 5.63
CA VAL A 120 13.69 3.29 5.24
C VAL A 120 12.62 4.16 4.56
N ALA A 121 11.87 3.61 3.59
CA ALA A 121 10.80 4.35 2.90
C ALA A 121 9.68 4.82 3.85
N GLN A 122 9.31 3.98 4.82
CA GLN A 122 8.35 4.34 5.87
C GLN A 122 8.91 5.45 6.77
N ALA A 123 10.18 5.37 7.16
CA ALA A 123 10.82 6.43 7.93
C ALA A 123 10.88 7.77 7.19
N GLU A 124 11.16 7.78 5.88
CA GLU A 124 11.14 8.98 5.04
C GLU A 124 9.74 9.59 4.91
N THR A 125 8.72 8.73 4.82
CA THR A 125 7.32 9.16 4.90
C THR A 125 7.02 9.82 6.23
N LEU A 126 7.44 9.21 7.34
CA LEU A 126 7.18 9.72 8.70
C LEU A 126 7.99 10.97 9.03
N ALA A 127 9.15 11.18 8.40
CA ALA A 127 9.91 12.42 8.53
C ALA A 127 9.13 13.63 7.96
N ARG A 128 8.38 13.42 6.87
CA ARG A 128 7.55 14.47 6.22
C ARG A 128 6.14 14.54 6.79
N HIS A 129 5.61 13.40 7.20
CA HIS A 129 4.24 13.24 7.70
C HIS A 129 4.27 12.38 8.98
N PRO A 130 4.67 12.97 10.13
CA PRO A 130 4.73 12.25 11.39
C PRO A 130 3.40 11.59 11.76
N TYR A 131 3.45 10.63 12.70
CA TYR A 131 2.23 10.04 13.25
C TYR A 131 1.34 11.09 13.90
N ASP A 132 0.04 10.94 13.73
CA ASP A 132 -0.96 11.86 14.25
C ASP A 132 -2.10 11.11 14.95
N ASP A 133 -1.85 10.76 16.20
CA ASP A 133 -2.80 10.07 17.07
C ASP A 133 -3.98 10.99 17.47
N ALA A 134 -3.87 12.31 17.27
CA ALA A 134 -4.91 13.28 17.61
C ALA A 134 -5.94 13.49 16.49
N SER A 135 -5.70 12.99 15.28
CA SER A 135 -6.57 13.20 14.11
C SER A 135 -8.04 12.86 14.39
N GLU A 136 -8.31 11.73 15.04
CA GLU A 136 -9.68 11.32 15.37
C GLU A 136 -10.37 12.30 16.34
N ALA A 137 -9.66 12.77 17.36
CA ALA A 137 -10.18 13.73 18.31
C ALA A 137 -10.55 15.05 17.62
N ARG A 138 -9.70 15.52 16.69
CA ARG A 138 -9.97 16.73 15.92
C ARG A 138 -11.18 16.57 14.99
N VAL A 139 -11.33 15.42 14.34
CA VAL A 139 -12.52 15.14 13.50
C VAL A 139 -13.80 15.11 14.33
N ARG A 140 -13.78 14.46 15.50
CA ARG A 140 -14.93 14.43 16.42
C ARG A 140 -15.31 15.83 16.89
N LEU A 141 -14.32 16.64 17.28
CA LEU A 141 -14.55 18.01 17.72
C LEU A 141 -15.08 18.91 16.59
N THR A 142 -14.45 18.86 15.41
CA THR A 142 -14.91 19.57 14.20
C THR A 142 -16.37 19.26 13.90
N THR A 143 -16.74 17.97 13.94
CA THR A 143 -18.12 17.53 13.71
C THR A 143 -19.09 18.12 14.75
N ARG A 144 -18.68 18.16 16.02
CA ARG A 144 -19.48 18.76 17.10
C ARG A 144 -19.68 20.26 16.89
N LEU A 145 -18.63 20.99 16.51
CA LEU A 145 -18.67 22.44 16.30
C LEU A 145 -19.53 22.83 15.10
N ARG A 146 -19.44 22.08 13.99
CA ARG A 146 -20.33 22.24 12.82
C ARG A 146 -21.80 22.07 13.20
N ARG A 147 -22.11 21.03 13.99
CA ARG A 147 -23.48 20.80 14.50
C ARG A 147 -23.97 21.91 15.44
N ALA A 148 -23.06 22.62 16.10
CA ALA A 148 -23.36 23.78 16.93
C ALA A 148 -23.47 25.10 16.12
N GLY A 149 -23.38 25.04 14.79
CA GLY A 149 -23.59 26.19 13.90
C GLY A 149 -22.32 26.96 13.51
N GLN A 150 -21.13 26.49 13.86
CA GLN A 150 -19.88 27.09 13.37
C GLN A 150 -19.67 26.79 11.88
N SER A 151 -19.03 27.72 11.17
CA SER A 151 -18.56 27.48 9.80
C SER A 151 -17.48 26.41 9.76
N ASP A 152 -17.24 25.81 8.58
CA ASP A 152 -16.22 24.78 8.41
C ASP A 152 -14.82 25.25 8.78
N GLU A 153 -14.48 26.51 8.45
CA GLU A 153 -13.19 27.12 8.73
C GLU A 153 -13.00 27.35 10.24
N GLU A 154 -14.01 27.88 10.93
CA GLU A 154 -13.96 28.10 12.38
C GLU A 154 -13.88 26.78 13.14
N ALA A 155 -14.70 25.80 12.75
CA ALA A 155 -14.71 24.49 13.38
C ALA A 155 -13.36 23.78 13.24
N TRP A 156 -12.74 23.85 12.07
CA TRP A 156 -11.41 23.26 11.83
C TRP A 156 -10.32 23.98 12.61
N ARG A 157 -10.28 25.33 12.56
CA ARG A 157 -9.31 26.13 13.32
C ARG A 157 -9.39 25.84 14.81
N ASN A 158 -10.59 25.77 15.37
CA ASN A 158 -10.81 25.48 16.80
C ASN A 158 -10.47 24.03 17.17
N ALA A 159 -10.64 23.08 16.25
CA ALA A 159 -10.28 21.68 16.49
C ALA A 159 -8.78 21.42 16.41
N CYS A 160 -8.03 22.27 15.71
CA CYS A 160 -6.59 22.16 15.51
C CYS A 160 -5.76 23.13 16.38
N ALA A 161 -6.40 23.93 17.22
CA ALA A 161 -5.76 24.81 18.20
C ALA A 161 -5.32 24.03 19.44
#